data_AF-A0A3D5S577-F1
#
_entry.id   AF-A0A3D5S577-F1
#
_cell.length_a   1.000
_cell.length_b   1.000
_cell.length_c   1.000
_cell.angle_alpha   90.00
_cell.angle_beta   90.00
_cell.angle_gamma   90.00
#
_symmetry.space_group_name_H-M   'P 1'
#
loop_
_entity.id
_entity.type
_entity.pdbx_description
1 polymer ?
#
loop_
_entity_poly.entity_id
_entity_poly.type
_entity_poly.pdbx_seq_one_letter_code
_entity_poly.pdbx_strand_id
1 'polypeptide(L)'
;MKAINKTIQVALITVLMLGASTFATAQSKSDYKQEVKELKSQLEEIAKANEIIAQNLKTFDELDFEVFTNEEWTRLHESHTEDILVHWPDGHTTKGIKKHIEDLSAMFVYAPDTRIEEHPLRIAS
;
A
#
# COMPACT_ATOMS: atom_id res chain seq x y z
N MET A 1 33.78 67.33 -14.75
CA MET A 1 33.37 65.97 -14.35
C MET A 1 34.00 65.68 -12.98
N LYS A 2 33.21 65.70 -11.89
CA LYS A 2 33.74 65.54 -10.53
C LYS A 2 34.06 64.06 -10.29
N ALA A 3 35.33 63.75 -10.11
CA ALA A 3 35.78 62.41 -9.74
C ALA A 3 35.22 62.06 -8.35
N ILE A 4 34.32 61.08 -8.31
CA ILE A 4 33.80 60.53 -7.06
C ILE A 4 34.96 59.76 -6.41
N ASN A 5 35.24 60.11 -5.16
CA ASN A 5 36.43 59.69 -4.43
C ASN A 5 36.38 58.16 -4.17
N LYS A 6 37.45 57.43 -4.53
CA LYS A 6 37.54 55.96 -4.43
C LYS A 6 37.21 55.41 -3.03
N THR A 7 37.40 56.22 -1.98
CA THR A 7 37.05 55.91 -0.59
C THR A 7 35.55 55.73 -0.35
N ILE A 8 34.69 56.44 -1.10
CA ILE A 8 33.22 56.33 -0.97
C ILE A 8 32.71 55.04 -1.66
N GLN A 9 33.36 54.62 -2.75
CA GLN A 9 33.02 53.36 -3.41
C GLN A 9 33.38 52.12 -2.57
N VAL A 10 34.49 52.16 -1.82
CA VAL A 10 34.88 51.03 -0.95
C VAL A 10 33.92 50.86 0.22
N ALA A 11 33.43 51.96 0.82
CA ALA A 11 32.50 51.91 1.95
C ALA A 11 31.12 51.31 1.58
N LEU A 12 30.63 51.55 0.36
CA LEU A 12 29.36 50.99 -0.12
C LEU A 12 29.44 49.49 -0.43
N ILE A 13 30.58 49.00 -0.90
CA ILE A 13 30.77 47.57 -1.20
C ILE A 13 30.86 46.75 0.10
N THR A 14 31.46 47.29 1.15
CA THR A 14 31.52 46.62 2.47
C THR A 14 30.16 46.51 3.16
N VAL A 15 29.25 47.48 3.00
CA VAL A 15 27.90 47.40 3.59
C VAL A 15 27.01 46.40 2.82
N LEU A 16 27.21 46.26 1.51
CA LEU A 16 26.49 45.25 0.72
C LEU A 16 26.93 43.81 1.04
N MET A 17 28.21 43.59 1.36
CA MET A 17 28.72 42.25 1.72
C MET A 17 28.33 41.78 3.12
N LEU A 18 28.07 42.69 4.07
CA LEU A 18 27.61 42.35 5.42
C LEU A 18 26.10 42.11 5.50
N GLY A 19 25.31 42.64 4.56
CA GLY A 19 23.86 42.43 4.48
C GLY A 19 23.43 41.13 3.80
N ALA A 20 24.30 40.50 3.00
CA ALA A 20 23.98 39.28 2.26
C ALA A 20 24.18 37.99 3.08
N SER A 21 24.95 38.05 4.19
CA SER A 21 25.29 36.87 5.01
C SER A 21 24.21 36.47 6.02
N THR A 22 23.17 37.28 6.26
CA THR A 22 22.13 36.99 7.26
C THR A 22 20.80 36.48 6.66
N PHE A 23 20.63 36.47 5.33
CA PHE A 23 19.41 35.96 4.70
C PHE A 23 19.45 34.48 4.30
N ALA A 24 20.63 33.85 4.23
CA ALA A 24 20.76 32.46 3.77
C ALA A 24 20.44 31.40 4.83
N THR A 25 20.33 31.75 6.12
CA THR A 25 20.20 30.78 7.23
C THR A 25 18.79 30.64 7.80
N ALA A 26 17.82 31.46 7.38
CA ALA A 26 16.45 31.43 7.91
C ALA A 26 15.49 30.51 7.15
N GLN A 27 15.84 30.09 5.93
CA GLN A 27 14.93 29.33 5.05
C GLN A 27 14.90 27.82 5.37
N SER A 28 15.89 27.22 6.03
CA SER A 28 16.00 25.76 6.05
C SER A 28 15.27 25.03 7.20
N LYS A 29 15.11 25.61 8.40
CA LYS A 29 14.52 24.87 9.55
C LYS A 29 13.02 24.59 9.45
N SER A 30 12.27 25.43 8.73
CA SER A 30 10.82 25.28 8.52
C SER A 30 10.54 24.18 7.51
N ASP A 31 11.25 24.22 6.39
CA ASP A 31 11.08 23.31 5.26
C ASP A 31 11.42 21.86 5.65
N TYR A 32 12.50 21.63 6.41
CA TYR A 32 12.82 20.29 6.93
C TYR A 32 11.75 19.73 7.88
N LYS A 33 11.12 20.58 8.70
CA LYS A 33 10.05 20.11 9.61
C LYS A 33 8.81 19.69 8.84
N GLN A 34 8.49 20.40 7.76
CA GLN A 34 7.37 20.07 6.90
C GLN A 34 7.64 18.79 6.10
N GLU A 35 8.83 18.64 5.52
CA GLU A 35 9.24 17.42 4.82
C GLU A 35 9.26 16.20 5.74
N VAL A 36 9.82 16.32 6.95
CA VAL A 36 9.79 15.23 7.94
C VAL A 36 8.36 14.89 8.36
N LYS A 37 7.46 15.87 8.46
CA LYS A 37 6.05 15.61 8.77
C LYS A 37 5.37 14.83 7.63
N GLU A 38 5.61 15.23 6.40
CA GLU A 38 5.07 14.56 5.21
C GLU A 38 5.57 13.12 5.09
N LEU A 39 6.88 12.90 5.21
CA LEU A 39 7.48 11.56 5.16
C LEU A 39 6.94 10.65 6.28
N LYS A 40 6.72 11.18 7.48
CA LYS A 40 6.07 10.44 8.57
C LYS A 40 4.65 10.04 8.21
N SER A 41 3.88 10.95 7.63
CA SER A 41 2.51 10.64 7.17
C SER A 41 2.51 9.54 6.12
N GLN A 42 3.40 9.60 5.14
CA GLN A 42 3.52 8.57 4.10
C GLN A 42 3.91 7.22 4.69
N LEU A 43 4.85 7.21 5.65
CA LEU A 43 5.25 5.98 6.34
C LEU A 43 4.09 5.37 7.13
N GLU A 44 3.27 6.19 7.79
CA GLU A 44 2.07 5.74 8.50
C GLU A 44 1.04 5.12 7.53
N GLU A 45 0.81 5.73 6.37
CA GLU A 45 -0.11 5.18 5.36
C GLU A 45 0.41 3.87 4.76
N ILE A 46 1.70 3.78 4.45
CA ILE A 46 2.33 2.54 3.98
C ILE A 46 2.25 1.45 5.05
N ALA A 47 2.48 1.80 6.33
CA ALA A 47 2.39 0.84 7.42
C ALA A 47 0.98 0.25 7.55
N LYS A 48 -0.06 1.09 7.47
CA LYS A 48 -1.47 0.64 7.47
C LYS A 48 -1.79 -0.23 6.26
N ALA A 49 -1.33 0.17 5.07
CA ALA A 49 -1.52 -0.63 3.86
C ALA A 49 -0.87 -2.02 3.99
N ASN A 50 0.36 -2.08 4.52
CA ASN A 50 1.06 -3.34 4.77
C ASN A 50 0.34 -4.23 5.78
N GLU A 51 -0.31 -3.64 6.80
CA GLU A 51 -1.11 -4.39 7.77
C GLU A 51 -2.34 -5.03 7.09
N ILE A 52 -3.07 -4.28 6.26
CA ILE A 52 -4.21 -4.79 5.51
C ILE A 52 -3.77 -5.88 4.52
N ILE A 53 -2.65 -5.67 3.81
CA ILE A 53 -2.06 -6.65 2.91
C ILE A 53 -1.76 -7.96 3.64
N ALA A 54 -1.10 -7.89 4.80
CA ALA A 54 -0.77 -9.07 5.59
C ALA A 54 -2.02 -9.81 6.07
N GLN A 55 -3.06 -9.07 6.48
CA GLN A 55 -4.34 -9.66 6.88
C GLN A 55 -5.02 -10.38 5.70
N ASN A 56 -5.12 -9.74 4.54
CA ASN A 56 -5.75 -10.33 3.35
C ASN A 56 -5.00 -11.58 2.86
N LEU A 57 -3.66 -11.55 2.86
CA LEU A 57 -2.86 -12.73 2.52
C LEU A 57 -3.10 -13.87 3.49
N LYS A 58 -3.21 -13.59 4.78
CA LYS A 58 -3.55 -14.60 5.80
C LYS A 58 -4.95 -15.17 5.59
N THR A 59 -5.96 -14.34 5.29
CA THR A 59 -7.31 -14.82 4.97
C THR A 59 -7.31 -15.73 3.74
N PHE A 60 -6.49 -15.44 2.72
CA PHE A 60 -6.35 -16.32 1.55
C PHE A 60 -5.63 -17.63 1.86
N ASP A 61 -4.57 -17.61 2.68
CA ASP A 61 -3.93 -18.83 3.18
C ASP A 61 -4.94 -19.71 3.94
N GLU A 62 -5.74 -19.12 4.83
CA GLU A 62 -6.76 -19.83 5.61
C GLU A 62 -7.89 -20.38 4.72
N LEU A 63 -8.34 -19.62 3.72
CA LEU A 63 -9.31 -20.09 2.74
C LEU A 63 -8.84 -21.39 2.07
N ASP A 64 -7.62 -21.43 1.55
CA ASP A 64 -7.17 -22.54 0.70
C ASP A 64 -6.69 -23.74 1.52
N PHE A 65 -5.85 -23.50 2.54
CA PHE A 65 -5.21 -24.56 3.31
C PHE A 65 -6.10 -25.14 4.41
N GLU A 66 -7.03 -24.35 4.95
CA GLU A 66 -7.94 -24.81 5.99
C GLU A 66 -9.35 -25.01 5.45
N VAL A 67 -10.00 -23.96 4.94
CA VAL A 67 -11.43 -23.99 4.63
C VAL A 67 -11.73 -24.88 3.44
N PHE A 68 -11.06 -24.68 2.30
CA PHE A 68 -11.27 -25.46 1.09
C PHE A 68 -10.79 -26.90 1.27
N THR A 69 -9.56 -27.08 1.75
CA THR A 69 -8.95 -28.41 1.92
C THR A 69 -9.70 -29.31 2.89
N ASN A 70 -10.36 -28.76 3.92
CA ASN A 70 -11.13 -29.54 4.90
C ASN A 70 -12.66 -29.42 4.73
N GLU A 71 -13.13 -28.87 3.61
CA GLU A 71 -14.56 -28.71 3.29
C GLU A 71 -15.37 -27.92 4.33
N GLU A 72 -14.76 -26.91 4.99
CA GLU A 72 -15.38 -26.11 6.05
C GLU A 72 -16.31 -25.00 5.51
N TRP A 73 -17.26 -25.35 4.65
CA TRP A 73 -18.05 -24.38 3.85
C TRP A 73 -18.79 -23.30 4.64
N THR A 74 -19.08 -23.55 5.92
CA THR A 74 -19.66 -22.54 6.81
C THR A 74 -18.78 -21.30 6.96
N ARG A 75 -17.46 -21.42 6.77
CA ARG A 75 -16.47 -20.35 6.88
C ARG A 75 -16.17 -19.64 5.57
N LEU A 76 -16.77 -20.06 4.44
CA LEU A 76 -16.46 -19.47 3.13
C LEU A 76 -16.76 -17.96 3.07
N HIS A 77 -17.66 -17.47 3.92
CA HIS A 77 -17.97 -16.05 4.08
C HIS A 77 -16.82 -15.19 4.65
N GLU A 78 -15.78 -15.81 5.22
CA GLU A 78 -14.59 -15.11 5.73
C GLU A 78 -13.79 -14.46 4.59
N SER A 79 -13.86 -15.04 3.38
CA SER A 79 -13.12 -14.57 2.18
C SER A 79 -14.03 -14.17 1.02
N HIS A 80 -15.32 -14.56 1.04
CA HIS A 80 -16.27 -14.29 -0.03
C HIS A 80 -17.48 -13.48 0.46
N THR A 81 -17.95 -12.55 -0.37
CA THR A 81 -19.23 -11.89 -0.14
C THR A 81 -20.40 -12.82 -0.50
N GLU A 82 -21.62 -12.48 -0.06
CA GLU A 82 -22.81 -13.25 -0.45
C GLU A 82 -23.10 -13.14 -1.95
N ASP A 83 -22.81 -11.98 -2.55
CA ASP A 83 -23.07 -11.66 -3.97
C ASP A 83 -21.79 -11.74 -4.83
N ILE A 84 -21.28 -12.95 -5.01
CA ILE A 84 -20.12 -13.23 -5.88
C ILE A 84 -20.54 -13.67 -7.29
N LEU A 85 -19.68 -13.43 -8.27
CA LEU A 85 -19.77 -13.96 -9.61
C LEU A 85 -18.55 -14.85 -9.85
N VAL A 86 -18.77 -16.13 -10.13
CA VAL A 86 -17.69 -17.11 -10.32
C VAL A 86 -17.70 -17.59 -11.76
N HIS A 87 -16.57 -17.45 -12.44
CA HIS A 87 -16.35 -17.95 -13.80
C HIS A 87 -15.66 -19.30 -13.73
N TRP A 88 -16.26 -20.31 -14.33
CA TRP A 88 -15.76 -21.68 -14.29
C TRP A 88 -14.91 -22.02 -15.51
N PRO A 89 -13.98 -23.00 -15.41
CA PRO A 89 -13.07 -23.36 -16.51
C PRO A 89 -13.77 -23.87 -17.78
N ASP A 90 -14.99 -24.40 -17.66
CA ASP A 90 -15.83 -24.85 -18.78
C ASP A 90 -16.60 -23.71 -19.47
N GLY A 91 -16.42 -22.46 -19.00
CA GLY A 91 -16.98 -21.25 -19.59
C GLY A 91 -18.34 -20.83 -19.04
N HIS A 92 -18.96 -21.59 -18.13
CA HIS A 92 -20.18 -21.12 -17.48
C HIS A 92 -19.87 -20.13 -16.34
N THR A 93 -20.91 -19.47 -15.83
CA THR A 93 -20.79 -18.51 -14.74
C THR A 93 -21.92 -18.71 -13.75
N THR A 94 -21.59 -18.65 -12.46
CA THR A 94 -22.55 -18.77 -11.37
C THR A 94 -22.57 -17.51 -10.55
N LYS A 95 -23.71 -17.24 -9.91
CA LYS A 95 -23.89 -16.07 -9.05
C LYS A 95 -24.35 -16.50 -7.65
N GLY A 96 -23.78 -15.86 -6.64
CA GLY A 96 -24.11 -16.04 -5.23
C GLY A 96 -23.32 -17.16 -4.54
N ILE A 97 -23.02 -16.95 -3.25
CA ILE A 97 -22.18 -17.84 -2.46
C ILE A 97 -22.78 -19.25 -2.28
N LYS A 98 -24.11 -19.36 -2.20
CA LYS A 98 -24.78 -20.65 -2.04
C LYS A 98 -24.47 -21.60 -3.20
N LYS A 99 -24.63 -21.11 -4.43
CA LYS A 99 -24.33 -21.92 -5.63
C LYS A 99 -22.85 -22.27 -5.70
N HIS A 100 -21.99 -21.32 -5.34
CA HIS A 100 -20.55 -21.56 -5.28
C HIS A 100 -20.18 -22.69 -4.30
N ILE A 101 -20.74 -22.71 -3.08
CA ILE A 101 -20.54 -23.78 -2.11
C ILE A 101 -21.01 -25.14 -2.66
N GLU A 102 -22.18 -25.18 -3.29
CA GLU A 102 -22.70 -26.42 -3.91
C GLU A 102 -21.72 -26.98 -4.95
N ASP A 103 -21.13 -26.11 -5.77
CA ASP A 103 -20.19 -26.51 -6.82
C ASP A 103 -18.82 -26.92 -6.25
N LEU A 104 -18.31 -26.20 -5.24
CA LEU A 104 -17.07 -26.58 -4.55
C LEU A 104 -17.20 -27.95 -3.89
N SER A 105 -18.30 -28.20 -3.17
CA SER A 105 -18.55 -29.49 -2.52
C SER A 105 -18.66 -30.64 -3.55
N ALA A 106 -19.22 -30.37 -4.74
CA ALA A 106 -19.30 -31.37 -5.80
C ALA A 106 -17.93 -31.83 -6.32
N MET A 107 -16.87 -31.00 -6.22
CA MET A 107 -15.51 -31.38 -6.61
C MET A 107 -14.98 -32.56 -5.76
N PHE A 108 -15.29 -32.55 -4.46
CA PHE A 108 -14.85 -33.58 -3.50
C PHE A 108 -15.58 -34.92 -3.67
N VAL A 109 -16.76 -34.94 -4.30
CA VAL A 109 -17.45 -36.20 -4.66
C VAL A 109 -16.65 -37.01 -5.67
N TYR A 110 -16.05 -36.35 -6.66
CA TYR A 110 -15.23 -36.98 -7.68
C TYR A 110 -13.77 -37.15 -7.23
N ALA A 111 -13.23 -36.16 -6.52
CA ALA A 111 -11.84 -36.12 -6.07
C ALA A 111 -11.78 -35.86 -4.55
N PRO A 112 -12.05 -36.88 -3.71
CA PRO A 112 -12.17 -36.71 -2.26
C PRO A 112 -10.84 -36.31 -1.58
N ASP A 113 -9.70 -36.60 -2.21
CA ASP A 113 -8.38 -36.25 -1.69
C ASP A 113 -7.91 -34.85 -2.16
N THR A 114 -8.80 -34.01 -2.71
CA THR A 114 -8.45 -32.67 -3.18
C THR A 114 -7.95 -31.80 -2.02
N ARG A 115 -6.77 -31.22 -2.19
CA ARG A 115 -6.13 -30.34 -1.20
C ARG A 115 -5.23 -29.34 -1.89
N ILE A 116 -5.10 -28.16 -1.29
CA ILE A 116 -4.12 -27.14 -1.69
C ILE A 116 -2.98 -27.22 -0.68
N GLU A 117 -1.74 -27.39 -1.15
CA GLU A 117 -0.57 -27.58 -0.26
C GLU A 117 0.36 -26.37 -0.23
N GLU A 118 0.35 -25.55 -1.28
CA GLU A 118 1.22 -24.39 -1.40
C GLU A 118 0.60 -23.29 -2.25
N HIS A 119 1.08 -22.06 -2.04
CA HIS A 119 0.90 -20.94 -2.95
C HIS A 119 2.24 -20.62 -3.59
N PRO A 120 2.54 -21.14 -4.80
CA PRO A 120 3.81 -20.87 -5.49
C PRO A 120 4.00 -19.38 -5.80
N LEU A 121 2.89 -18.64 -5.89
CA LEU A 121 2.86 -17.21 -6.10
C LEU A 121 1.85 -16.58 -5.13
N ARG A 122 2.27 -15.54 -4.42
CA ARG A 122 1.45 -14.79 -3.46
C ARG A 122 1.56 -13.31 -3.79
N ILE A 123 0.43 -12.66 -4.09
CA ILE A 123 0.37 -11.26 -4.53
C ILE A 123 -0.70 -10.54 -3.72
N ALA A 124 -0.36 -9.36 -3.24
CA ALA A 124 -1.27 -8.40 -2.63
C ALA A 124 -0.78 -6.97 -2.93
N SER A 125 -1.68 -5.99 -2.87
CA SER A 125 -1.42 -4.59 -3.25
C SER A 125 -2.26 -3.62 -2.44
#